data_AF-A0A4U9D216-F1
#
_entry.id   AF-A0A4U9D216-F1
#
_cell.length_a   1.000
_cell.length_b   1.000
_cell.length_c   1.000
_cell.angle_alpha   90.00
_cell.angle_beta   90.00
_cell.angle_gamma   90.00
#
_symmetry.space_group_name_H-M   'P 1'
#
loop_
_entity.id
_entity.type
_entity.pdbx_description
1 polymer ?
#
loop_
_entity_poly.entity_id
_entity_poly.type
_entity_poly.pdbx_seq_one_letter_code
_entity_poly.pdbx_strand_id
1 'polypeptide(L)'
;MGDIMRPVPFEELLTRIFDEYQHHRSIFGIPEQQFYIPVTSRRLSVFGECCATPIGPAAGPHTQLAQNIITSWLTGGRFIELKTVQILDRLELEKPCIDAEDECFNTEWSTEFTLLKAWDEYLKAWFILHLLEEIFPFTPSKSGKSFIFNMSVGYNLDGIKQPPMQQFIDNMIDAAFHPKFEQYRDTLSRWTHSDRFVIGNQLEDIRPQLATLAQRIPSRLVSGVTLSTMHGCPPDEIEAICRYMLEEKGLNTFVKLNPTLLGYPRVREILDTCGFSYIGLNEESL
;
A
#
# COMPACT_ATOMS: atom_id res chain seq x y z
N MET A 1 25.14 2.17 0.95
CA MET A 1 23.81 2.25 0.29
C MET A 1 23.75 3.55 -0.46
N GLY A 2 23.17 3.57 -1.66
CA GLY A 2 22.92 4.83 -2.38
C GLY A 2 21.75 5.60 -1.75
N ASP A 3 21.74 6.91 -1.96
CA ASP A 3 20.66 7.82 -1.58
C ASP A 3 19.41 7.68 -2.47
N ILE A 4 19.50 7.01 -3.62
CA ILE A 4 18.38 6.85 -4.54
C ILE A 4 17.76 5.45 -4.40
N MET A 5 16.49 5.41 -4.01
CA MET A 5 15.69 4.19 -4.05
C MET A 5 15.37 3.81 -5.50
N ARG A 6 15.72 2.57 -5.88
CA ARG A 6 15.52 2.04 -7.25
C ARG A 6 14.48 0.91 -7.22
N PRO A 7 13.34 1.06 -7.92
CA PRO A 7 12.35 0.00 -8.05
C PRO A 7 12.96 -1.26 -8.68
N VAL A 8 12.56 -2.43 -8.18
CA VAL A 8 12.90 -3.72 -8.80
C VAL A 8 11.90 -4.02 -9.92
N PRO A 9 12.33 -4.51 -11.09
CA PRO A 9 11.42 -4.95 -12.16
C PRO A 9 10.46 -6.07 -11.70
N PHE A 10 9.26 -6.10 -12.29
CA PHE A 10 8.21 -7.06 -11.91
C PHE A 10 8.63 -8.53 -12.03
N GLU A 11 9.24 -8.92 -13.15
CA GLU A 11 9.69 -10.30 -13.38
C GLU A 11 10.85 -10.71 -12.46
N GLU A 12 11.69 -9.75 -12.07
CA GLU A 12 12.74 -9.97 -11.07
C GLU A 12 12.18 -10.16 -9.65
N LEU A 13 11.09 -9.46 -9.30
CA LEU A 13 10.37 -9.71 -8.05
C LEU A 13 9.79 -11.13 -8.00
N LEU A 14 9.16 -11.58 -9.09
CA LEU A 14 8.64 -12.96 -9.18
C LEU A 14 9.77 -13.98 -9.01
N THR A 15 10.86 -13.81 -9.75
CA THR A 15 12.06 -14.65 -9.64
C THR A 15 12.57 -14.71 -8.20
N ARG A 16 12.75 -13.55 -7.57
CA ARG A 16 13.24 -13.48 -6.19
C ARG A 16 12.30 -14.16 -5.19
N ILE A 17 10.99 -13.97 -5.31
CA ILE A 17 9.99 -14.58 -4.42
C ILE A 17 10.07 -16.10 -4.51
N PHE A 18 10.00 -16.66 -5.72
CA PHE A 18 9.87 -18.10 -5.89
C PHE A 18 11.20 -18.85 -5.79
N ASP A 19 12.31 -18.25 -6.23
CA ASP A 19 13.64 -18.83 -6.00
C ASP A 19 13.95 -18.86 -4.50
N GLU A 20 13.69 -17.77 -3.75
CA GLU A 20 13.89 -17.75 -2.30
C GLU A 20 13.00 -18.79 -1.60
N TYR A 21 11.72 -18.86 -1.98
CA TYR A 21 10.80 -19.81 -1.38
C TYR A 21 11.21 -21.28 -1.61
N GLN A 22 11.68 -21.62 -2.80
CA GLN A 22 12.17 -22.97 -3.11
C GLN A 22 13.39 -23.37 -2.29
N HIS A 23 14.35 -22.46 -2.11
CA HIS A 23 15.64 -22.77 -1.46
C HIS A 23 15.62 -22.60 0.06
N HIS A 24 14.81 -21.67 0.56
CA HIS A 24 14.87 -21.24 1.96
C HIS A 24 13.53 -21.32 2.71
N ARG A 25 12.42 -21.61 2.00
CA ARG A 25 11.07 -21.54 2.58
C ARG A 25 10.81 -20.19 3.24
N SER A 26 11.22 -19.13 2.56
CA SER A 26 10.98 -17.74 2.97
C SER A 26 10.67 -16.88 1.75
N ILE A 27 10.02 -15.73 1.99
CA ILE A 27 9.82 -14.70 0.98
C ILE A 27 10.26 -13.37 1.57
N PHE A 28 11.24 -12.72 0.92
CA PHE A 28 11.86 -11.48 1.39
C PHE A 28 12.36 -11.56 2.84
N GLY A 29 12.90 -12.72 3.23
CA GLY A 29 13.42 -12.99 4.56
C GLY A 29 12.37 -13.34 5.61
N ILE A 30 11.08 -13.38 5.27
CA ILE A 30 10.03 -13.87 6.17
C ILE A 30 9.90 -15.39 6.01
N PRO A 31 10.24 -16.20 7.02
CA PRO A 31 10.09 -17.66 6.95
C PRO A 31 8.62 -18.07 6.84
N GLU A 32 8.36 -19.18 6.15
CA GLU A 32 7.02 -19.74 5.93
C GLU A 32 6.27 -19.98 7.25
N GLN A 33 6.99 -20.34 8.33
CA GLN A 33 6.38 -20.56 9.65
C GLN A 33 5.85 -19.27 10.29
N GLN A 34 6.23 -18.10 9.77
CA GLN A 34 5.71 -16.79 10.18
C GLN A 34 4.62 -16.26 9.24
N PHE A 35 4.27 -17.01 8.20
CA PHE A 35 3.13 -16.65 7.35
C PHE A 35 1.84 -16.75 8.16
N TYR A 36 1.07 -15.66 8.14
CA TYR A 36 -0.11 -15.54 8.97
C TYR A 36 -1.30 -16.26 8.35
N ILE A 37 -1.81 -17.24 9.07
CA ILE A 37 -3.05 -17.96 8.76
C ILE A 37 -4.07 -17.59 9.85
N PRO A 38 -5.20 -16.93 9.52
CA PRO A 38 -6.14 -16.52 10.55
C PRO A 38 -6.77 -17.72 11.25
N VAL A 39 -6.72 -17.73 12.58
CA VAL A 39 -7.34 -18.76 13.42
C VAL A 39 -8.87 -18.64 13.43
N THR A 40 -9.40 -17.43 13.18
CA THR A 40 -10.84 -17.17 13.12
C THR A 40 -11.22 -16.50 11.80
N SER A 41 -12.37 -16.87 11.25
CA SER A 41 -12.90 -16.31 9.99
C SER A 41 -13.64 -15.00 10.20
N ARG A 42 -13.17 -14.11 11.09
CA ARG A 42 -13.78 -12.80 11.32
C ARG A 42 -13.33 -11.83 10.24
N ARG A 43 -14.09 -11.83 9.15
CA ARG A 43 -13.90 -10.91 8.03
C ARG A 43 -14.40 -9.53 8.42
N LEU A 44 -13.64 -8.51 8.04
CA LEU A 44 -14.07 -7.11 8.12
C LEU A 44 -14.53 -6.68 6.73
N SER A 45 -15.65 -5.95 6.67
CA SER A 45 -16.08 -5.28 5.44
C SER A 45 -15.90 -3.79 5.59
N VAL A 46 -15.27 -3.17 4.59
CA VAL A 46 -15.04 -1.73 4.52
C VAL A 46 -15.48 -1.29 3.13
N PHE A 47 -16.47 -0.38 3.07
CA PHE A 47 -16.99 0.18 1.82
C PHE A 47 -17.37 -0.85 0.74
N GLY A 48 -17.95 -1.98 1.14
CA GLY A 48 -18.37 -3.05 0.22
C GLY A 48 -17.23 -3.98 -0.22
N GLU A 49 -15.99 -3.70 0.17
CA GLU A 49 -14.86 -4.63 0.05
C GLU A 49 -14.72 -5.47 1.34
N CYS A 50 -13.94 -6.54 1.25
CA CYS A 50 -13.71 -7.45 2.37
C CYS A 50 -12.22 -7.70 2.59
N CYS A 51 -11.79 -7.62 3.85
CA CYS A 51 -10.46 -8.02 4.29
C CYS A 51 -10.57 -9.17 5.32
N ALA A 52 -9.64 -10.12 5.25
CA ALA A 52 -9.65 -11.30 6.12
C ALA A 52 -9.18 -11.02 7.55
N THR A 53 -8.52 -9.88 7.79
CA THR A 53 -8.10 -9.42 9.10
C THR A 53 -8.42 -7.92 9.25
N PRO A 54 -8.71 -7.43 10.46
CA PRO A 54 -8.96 -6.02 10.72
C PRO A 54 -7.66 -5.23 10.96
N ILE A 55 -6.53 -5.72 10.45
CA ILE A 55 -5.21 -5.11 10.66
C ILE A 55 -4.53 -4.85 9.33
N GLY A 56 -3.64 -3.87 9.32
CA GLY A 56 -2.74 -3.65 8.21
C GLY A 56 -1.94 -2.37 8.37
N PRO A 57 -1.00 -2.13 7.45
CA PRO A 57 -0.06 -1.04 7.56
C PRO A 57 -0.71 0.30 7.20
N ALA A 58 -0.38 1.33 7.96
CA ALA A 58 -0.73 2.70 7.63
C ALA A 58 0.14 3.25 6.48
N ALA A 59 -0.32 4.33 5.84
CA ALA A 59 0.45 5.06 4.83
C ALA A 59 1.80 5.50 5.43
N GLY A 60 2.89 4.95 4.91
CA GLY A 60 4.22 5.14 5.48
C GLY A 60 5.32 4.47 4.65
N PRO A 61 6.59 4.51 5.10
CA PRO A 61 7.69 3.85 4.40
C PRO A 61 7.44 2.37 4.10
N HIS A 62 6.71 1.68 4.99
CA HIS A 62 6.34 0.27 4.83
C HIS A 62 5.28 0.00 3.74
N THR A 63 4.68 1.02 3.14
CA THR A 63 3.70 0.86 2.05
C THR A 63 4.10 1.58 0.77
N GLN A 64 5.40 1.90 0.63
CA GLN A 64 5.99 2.50 -0.57
C GLN A 64 6.51 1.45 -1.56
N LEU A 65 7.10 0.36 -1.06
CA LEU A 65 7.71 -0.70 -1.87
C LEU A 65 6.77 -1.90 -2.01
N ALA A 66 6.76 -2.52 -3.20
CA ALA A 66 6.01 -3.73 -3.45
C ALA A 66 6.40 -4.85 -2.48
N GLN A 67 7.71 -5.01 -2.20
CA GLN A 67 8.19 -6.01 -1.25
C GLN A 67 7.63 -5.80 0.16
N ASN A 68 7.52 -4.55 0.61
CA ASN A 68 6.99 -4.23 1.94
C ASN A 68 5.47 -4.49 2.02
N ILE A 69 4.75 -4.18 0.94
CA ILE A 69 3.32 -4.50 0.83
C ILE A 69 3.10 -6.02 0.86
N ILE A 70 3.92 -6.78 0.11
CA ILE A 70 3.84 -8.25 0.06
C ILE A 70 4.16 -8.87 1.42
N THR A 71 5.23 -8.43 2.09
CA THR A 71 5.59 -8.92 3.42
C THR A 71 4.55 -8.56 4.47
N SER A 72 3.92 -7.39 4.37
CA SER A 72 2.78 -7.04 5.22
C SER A 72 1.61 -8.00 5.03
N TRP A 73 1.29 -8.38 3.79
CA TRP A 73 0.27 -9.39 3.53
C TRP A 73 0.69 -10.78 4.04
N LEU A 74 1.92 -11.21 3.82
CA LEU A 74 2.42 -12.50 4.34
C LEU A 74 2.27 -12.60 5.86
N THR A 75 2.45 -11.48 6.57
CA THR A 75 2.39 -11.40 8.04
C THR A 75 1.02 -10.98 8.60
N GLY A 76 -0.03 -10.96 7.76
CA GLY A 76 -1.42 -10.85 8.20
C GLY A 76 -2.09 -9.49 8.00
N GLY A 77 -1.39 -8.50 7.45
CA GLY A 77 -1.98 -7.23 7.02
C GLY A 77 -2.95 -7.44 5.85
N ARG A 78 -4.19 -6.95 5.96
CA ARG A 78 -5.21 -7.07 4.91
C ARG A 78 -5.91 -5.76 4.57
N PHE A 79 -5.84 -4.74 5.42
CA PHE A 79 -6.18 -3.37 5.04
C PHE A 79 -4.89 -2.57 4.82
N ILE A 80 -4.48 -2.41 3.57
CA ILE A 80 -3.18 -1.83 3.23
C ILE A 80 -3.42 -0.39 2.78
N GLU A 81 -3.08 0.56 3.65
CA GLU A 81 -3.08 1.98 3.32
C GLU A 81 -1.77 2.32 2.59
N LEU A 82 -1.87 2.58 1.30
CA LEU A 82 -0.72 2.82 0.45
C LEU A 82 -0.03 4.15 0.80
N LYS A 83 1.27 4.24 0.55
CA LYS A 83 2.05 5.44 0.87
C LYS A 83 1.43 6.67 0.22
N THR A 84 1.24 7.72 1.03
CA THR A 84 0.70 9.00 0.59
C THR A 84 1.55 9.59 -0.53
N VAL A 85 0.90 9.93 -1.64
CA VAL A 85 1.52 10.65 -2.75
C VAL A 85 1.00 12.09 -2.82
N GLN A 86 1.77 12.96 -3.46
CA GLN A 86 1.45 14.37 -3.67
C GLN A 86 2.08 14.87 -4.97
N ILE A 87 1.70 16.08 -5.40
CA ILE A 87 2.20 16.69 -6.62
C ILE A 87 3.71 17.00 -6.56
N LEU A 88 4.24 17.29 -5.37
CA LEU A 88 5.68 17.49 -5.14
C LEU A 88 6.38 16.13 -4.93
N ASP A 89 6.73 15.48 -6.05
CA ASP A 89 7.22 14.09 -6.09
C ASP A 89 8.72 13.94 -6.41
N ARG A 90 9.45 15.06 -6.39
CA ARG A 90 10.91 15.16 -6.62
C ARG A 90 11.60 15.98 -5.53
N LEU A 91 11.24 15.72 -4.28
CA LEU A 91 11.83 16.40 -3.14
C LEU A 91 13.22 15.82 -2.86
N GLU A 92 14.20 16.70 -2.66
CA GLU A 92 15.48 16.33 -2.07
C GLU A 92 15.32 16.39 -0.55
N LEU A 93 15.56 15.25 0.10
CA LEU A 93 15.42 15.10 1.55
C LEU A 93 16.79 14.89 2.17
N GLU A 94 17.08 15.62 3.23
CA GLU A 94 18.27 15.35 4.04
C GLU A 94 18.15 13.96 4.68
N LYS A 95 19.25 13.21 4.70
CA LYS A 95 19.28 11.83 5.19
C LYS A 95 20.27 11.71 6.36
N PRO A 96 19.94 10.96 7.43
CA PRO A 96 18.71 10.19 7.63
C PRO A 96 17.47 11.07 7.81
N CYS A 97 16.38 10.75 7.11
CA CYS A 97 15.12 11.51 7.15
C CYS A 97 14.09 10.95 8.14
N ILE A 98 14.41 9.78 8.72
CA ILE A 98 13.64 9.12 9.78
C ILE A 98 14.66 8.60 10.78
N ASP A 99 14.43 8.94 12.05
CA ASP A 99 15.16 8.41 13.19
C ASP A 99 14.13 7.80 14.15
N ALA A 100 14.22 6.49 14.35
CA ALA A 100 13.19 5.71 15.04
C ALA A 100 13.83 4.91 16.18
N GLU A 101 14.29 5.64 17.21
CA GLU A 101 14.77 5.09 18.48
C GLU A 101 13.56 4.87 19.41
N ASP A 102 13.49 5.59 20.53
CA ASP A 102 12.33 5.60 21.42
C ASP A 102 11.22 6.50 20.81
N GLU A 103 11.61 7.75 20.52
CA GLU A 103 11.05 8.73 19.58
C GLU A 103 11.14 8.34 18.10
N CYS A 104 10.07 8.39 17.32
CA CYS A 104 10.20 8.47 15.86
C CYS A 104 10.15 9.94 15.40
N PHE A 105 11.30 10.46 14.99
CA PHE A 105 11.46 11.77 14.36
C PHE A 105 11.53 11.62 12.84
N ASN A 106 10.96 12.56 12.10
CA ASN A 106 11.07 12.59 10.65
C ASN A 106 11.19 14.02 10.10
N THR A 107 11.84 14.16 8.95
CA THR A 107 11.94 15.43 8.22
C THR A 107 10.73 15.59 7.28
N GLU A 108 9.53 15.76 7.84
CA GLU A 108 8.21 16.17 7.26
C GLU A 108 7.82 15.88 5.79
N TRP A 109 8.49 14.99 5.08
CA TRP A 109 8.27 14.68 3.67
C TRP A 109 8.76 13.27 3.43
N SER A 110 7.92 12.43 2.83
CA SER A 110 8.10 10.99 3.08
C SER A 110 7.81 10.07 1.91
N THR A 111 7.66 10.60 0.69
CA THR A 111 7.71 9.80 -0.52
C THR A 111 9.03 10.04 -1.25
N GLU A 112 9.81 8.97 -1.45
CA GLU A 112 11.03 9.00 -2.27
C GLU A 112 10.73 8.68 -3.74
N PHE A 113 9.53 8.16 -3.99
CA PHE A 113 9.07 7.79 -5.32
C PHE A 113 8.24 8.88 -5.96
N THR A 114 8.53 9.10 -7.24
CA THR A 114 7.67 9.86 -8.14
C THR A 114 6.32 9.15 -8.25
N LEU A 115 5.27 9.87 -8.65
CA LEU A 115 3.92 9.33 -8.84
C LEU A 115 3.93 8.08 -9.73
N LEU A 116 4.71 8.12 -10.83
CA LEU A 116 4.88 6.99 -11.74
C LEU A 116 5.53 5.78 -11.08
N LYS A 117 6.52 5.98 -10.20
CA LYS A 117 7.21 4.88 -9.50
C LYS A 117 6.32 4.31 -8.40
N ALA A 118 5.63 5.15 -7.65
CA ALA A 118 4.71 4.70 -6.60
C ALA A 118 3.57 3.85 -7.19
N TRP A 119 2.92 4.35 -8.24
CA TRP A 119 1.89 3.59 -8.95
C TRP A 119 2.41 2.25 -9.48
N ASP A 120 3.62 2.25 -10.06
CA ASP A 120 4.24 1.03 -10.56
C ASP A 120 4.45 -0.04 -9.46
N GLU A 121 4.91 0.36 -8.27
CA GLU A 121 5.06 -0.56 -7.14
C GLU A 121 3.72 -1.12 -6.68
N TYR A 122 2.68 -0.29 -6.65
CA TYR A 122 1.34 -0.73 -6.24
C TYR A 122 0.77 -1.73 -7.25
N LEU A 123 1.01 -1.51 -8.54
CA LEU A 123 0.65 -2.45 -9.59
C LEU A 123 1.41 -3.78 -9.46
N LYS A 124 2.72 -3.75 -9.18
CA LYS A 124 3.51 -4.98 -8.93
C LYS A 124 2.94 -5.76 -7.76
N ALA A 125 2.72 -5.08 -6.64
CA ALA A 125 2.15 -5.69 -5.44
C ALA A 125 0.77 -6.28 -5.72
N TRP A 126 -0.08 -5.58 -6.48
CA TRP A 126 -1.41 -6.08 -6.85
C TRP A 126 -1.35 -7.44 -7.56
N PHE A 127 -0.57 -7.53 -8.64
CA PHE A 127 -0.43 -8.78 -9.39
C PHE A 127 0.22 -9.90 -8.56
N ILE A 128 1.25 -9.58 -7.79
CA ILE A 128 1.94 -10.57 -6.95
C ILE A 128 1.00 -11.09 -5.86
N LEU A 129 0.26 -10.22 -5.17
CA LEU A 129 -0.66 -10.65 -4.12
C LEU A 129 -1.77 -11.54 -4.67
N HIS A 130 -2.31 -11.24 -5.85
CA HIS A 130 -3.28 -12.15 -6.49
C HIS A 130 -2.69 -13.53 -6.82
N LEU A 131 -1.42 -13.60 -7.23
CA LEU A 131 -0.71 -14.86 -7.42
C LEU A 131 -0.49 -15.60 -6.09
N LEU A 132 -0.06 -14.89 -5.05
CA LEU A 132 0.18 -15.47 -3.74
C LEU A 132 -1.11 -15.94 -3.06
N GLU A 133 -2.26 -15.27 -3.27
CA GLU A 133 -3.57 -15.75 -2.79
C GLU A 133 -3.97 -17.10 -3.41
N GLU A 134 -3.61 -17.34 -4.67
CA GLU A 134 -3.91 -18.60 -5.37
C GLU A 134 -2.98 -19.73 -4.90
N ILE A 135 -1.71 -19.42 -4.66
CA ILE A 135 -0.68 -20.40 -4.23
C ILE A 135 -0.77 -20.70 -2.73
N PHE A 136 -0.98 -19.66 -1.94
CA PHE A 136 -1.08 -19.70 -0.49
C PHE A 136 -2.47 -19.22 -0.06
N PRO A 137 -3.52 -20.04 -0.26
CA PRO A 137 -4.88 -19.65 0.07
C PRO A 137 -5.12 -19.73 1.59
N PHE A 138 -4.35 -18.97 2.37
CA PHE A 138 -4.49 -18.83 3.83
C PHE A 138 -5.92 -18.39 4.20
N THR A 139 -6.57 -17.66 3.30
CA THR A 139 -7.88 -17.06 3.48
C THR A 139 -8.73 -17.16 2.23
N PRO A 140 -9.27 -18.34 1.89
CA PRO A 140 -10.06 -18.53 0.68
C PRO A 140 -11.23 -17.55 0.63
N SER A 141 -11.19 -16.59 -0.28
CA SER A 141 -12.19 -15.53 -0.37
C SER A 141 -13.11 -15.76 -1.55
N LYS A 142 -14.43 -15.87 -1.28
CA LYS A 142 -15.47 -15.91 -2.32
C LYS A 142 -15.49 -14.65 -3.19
N SER A 143 -14.95 -13.52 -2.70
CA SER A 143 -14.85 -12.26 -3.45
C SER A 143 -13.58 -12.14 -4.29
N GLY A 144 -12.74 -13.18 -4.36
CA GLY A 144 -11.56 -13.23 -5.24
C GLY A 144 -10.27 -12.60 -4.69
N LYS A 145 -10.32 -11.90 -3.55
CA LYS A 145 -9.13 -11.44 -2.78
C LYS A 145 -9.45 -11.33 -1.29
N SER A 146 -8.43 -11.39 -0.43
CA SER A 146 -8.58 -11.26 1.03
C SER A 146 -8.12 -9.92 1.60
N PHE A 147 -7.66 -8.99 0.75
CA PHE A 147 -7.08 -7.71 1.14
C PHE A 147 -7.73 -6.53 0.41
N ILE A 148 -7.52 -5.34 0.95
CA ILE A 148 -7.98 -4.04 0.43
C ILE A 148 -6.75 -3.16 0.27
N PHE A 149 -6.62 -2.54 -0.90
CA PHE A 149 -5.75 -1.38 -1.08
C PHE A 149 -6.60 -0.15 -0.87
N ASN A 150 -6.12 0.75 -0.02
CA ASN A 150 -6.70 2.06 0.17
C ASN A 150 -5.62 3.08 -0.20
N MET A 151 -5.84 3.85 -1.27
CA MET A 151 -4.82 4.80 -1.69
C MET A 151 -4.75 5.97 -0.71
N SER A 152 -3.60 6.62 -0.60
CA SER A 152 -3.47 7.84 0.18
C SER A 152 -2.95 8.97 -0.69
N VAL A 153 -3.62 10.11 -0.61
CA VAL A 153 -3.22 11.34 -1.30
C VAL A 153 -3.18 12.48 -0.29
N GLY A 154 -2.26 13.41 -0.50
CA GLY A 154 -2.15 14.62 0.31
C GLY A 154 -2.06 15.87 -0.57
N TYR A 155 -1.63 16.96 0.05
CA TYR A 155 -1.58 18.31 -0.52
C TYR A 155 -2.94 19.02 -0.56
N ASN A 156 -3.01 20.17 -1.24
CA ASN A 156 -4.24 20.94 -1.46
C ASN A 156 -5.01 20.45 -2.70
N LEU A 157 -6.27 20.89 -2.84
CA LEU A 157 -7.17 20.52 -3.92
C LEU A 157 -6.60 20.88 -5.30
N ASP A 158 -5.96 22.05 -5.41
CA ASP A 158 -5.34 22.50 -6.66
C ASP A 158 -4.23 21.55 -7.12
N GLY A 159 -3.38 21.09 -6.21
CA GLY A 159 -2.35 20.10 -6.51
C GLY A 159 -2.93 18.72 -6.84
N ILE A 160 -3.98 18.30 -6.12
CA ILE A 160 -4.70 17.05 -6.40
C ILE A 160 -5.31 17.07 -7.81
N LYS A 161 -5.82 18.22 -8.27
CA LYS A 161 -6.40 18.39 -9.60
C LYS A 161 -5.37 18.45 -10.74
N GLN A 162 -4.07 18.52 -10.44
CA GLN A 162 -3.07 18.58 -11.49
C GLN A 162 -3.00 17.28 -12.30
N PRO A 163 -2.66 17.35 -13.60
CA PRO A 163 -2.67 16.18 -14.49
C PRO A 163 -1.88 14.97 -13.99
N PRO A 164 -0.67 15.09 -13.39
CA PRO A 164 0.05 13.93 -12.86
C PRO A 164 -0.67 13.23 -11.71
N MET A 165 -1.29 14.01 -10.80
CA MET A 165 -2.08 13.46 -9.70
C MET A 165 -3.36 12.81 -10.21
N GLN A 166 -4.05 13.42 -11.18
CA GLN A 166 -5.23 12.83 -11.81
C GLN A 166 -4.89 11.51 -12.51
N GLN A 167 -3.79 11.46 -13.27
CA GLN A 167 -3.33 10.23 -13.89
C GLN A 167 -3.01 9.15 -12.85
N PHE A 168 -2.37 9.50 -11.73
CA PHE A 168 -2.14 8.57 -10.63
C PHE A 168 -3.47 8.02 -10.06
N ILE A 169 -4.40 8.91 -9.70
CA ILE A 169 -5.69 8.55 -9.09
C ILE A 169 -6.51 7.68 -10.05
N ASP A 170 -6.61 8.07 -11.33
CA ASP A 170 -7.38 7.35 -12.33
C ASP A 170 -6.83 5.94 -12.56
N ASN A 171 -5.50 5.79 -12.66
CA ASN A 171 -4.90 4.47 -12.82
C ASN A 171 -4.95 3.61 -11.54
N MET A 172 -5.14 4.20 -10.35
CA MET A 172 -5.43 3.45 -9.13
C MET A 172 -6.90 3.00 -9.10
N ILE A 173 -7.82 3.85 -9.57
CA ILE A 173 -9.24 3.50 -9.70
C ILE A 173 -9.42 2.38 -10.73
N ASP A 174 -8.84 2.51 -11.91
CA ASP A 174 -8.92 1.50 -12.97
C ASP A 174 -7.72 1.61 -13.94
N ALA A 175 -6.89 0.57 -13.95
CA ALA A 175 -5.72 0.46 -14.80
C ALA A 175 -5.98 -0.23 -16.15
N ALA A 176 -7.24 -0.54 -16.51
CA ALA A 176 -7.57 -1.40 -17.66
C ALA A 176 -6.94 -0.94 -18.99
N PHE A 177 -6.84 0.38 -19.18
CA PHE A 177 -6.30 0.99 -20.40
C PHE A 177 -4.82 1.36 -20.29
N HIS A 178 -4.18 1.14 -19.13
CA HIS A 178 -2.78 1.45 -18.95
C HIS A 178 -1.91 0.33 -19.56
N PRO A 179 -0.97 0.62 -20.48
CA PRO A 179 -0.17 -0.41 -21.16
C PRO A 179 0.59 -1.35 -20.22
N LYS A 180 1.01 -0.83 -19.06
CA LYS A 180 1.73 -1.59 -18.04
C LYS A 180 0.87 -2.66 -17.35
N PHE A 181 -0.44 -2.46 -17.26
CA PHE A 181 -1.37 -3.48 -16.76
C PHE A 181 -1.34 -4.71 -17.67
N GLU A 182 -1.45 -4.49 -18.98
CA GLU A 182 -1.35 -5.56 -19.98
C GLU A 182 0.02 -6.25 -19.94
N GLN A 183 1.10 -5.47 -19.85
CA GLN A 183 2.45 -6.01 -19.75
C GLN A 183 2.62 -6.96 -18.54
N TYR A 184 2.05 -6.60 -17.38
CA TYR A 184 2.15 -7.42 -16.18
C TYR A 184 1.23 -8.64 -16.26
N ARG A 185 0.06 -8.50 -16.89
CA ARG A 185 -0.82 -9.62 -17.23
C ARG A 185 -0.13 -10.65 -18.12
N ASP A 186 0.52 -10.19 -19.19
CA ASP A 186 1.27 -11.06 -20.11
C ASP A 186 2.44 -11.75 -19.41
N THR A 187 3.18 -10.99 -18.60
CA THR A 187 4.31 -11.53 -17.83
C THR A 187 3.83 -12.61 -16.85
N LEU A 188 2.77 -12.33 -16.09
CA LEU A 188 2.19 -13.30 -15.17
C LEU A 188 1.66 -14.53 -15.92
N SER A 189 0.98 -14.34 -17.05
CA SER A 189 0.46 -15.43 -17.89
C SER A 189 1.60 -16.35 -18.36
N ARG A 190 2.72 -15.80 -18.84
CA ARG A 190 3.91 -16.60 -19.20
C ARG A 190 4.43 -17.41 -18.02
N TRP A 191 4.49 -16.80 -16.84
CA TRP A 191 4.93 -17.46 -15.62
C TRP A 191 4.00 -18.61 -15.23
N THR A 192 2.70 -18.38 -15.16
CA THR A 192 1.73 -19.39 -14.70
C THR A 192 1.52 -20.55 -15.67
N HIS A 193 1.84 -20.36 -16.95
CA HIS A 193 1.82 -21.44 -17.96
C HIS A 193 3.16 -22.18 -18.08
N SER A 194 4.23 -21.68 -17.46
CA SER A 194 5.55 -22.29 -17.54
C SER A 194 5.63 -23.55 -16.70
N ASP A 195 5.99 -24.68 -17.31
CA ASP A 195 6.23 -25.92 -16.58
C ASP A 195 7.34 -25.78 -15.55
N ARG A 196 8.37 -24.97 -15.83
CA ARG A 196 9.44 -24.67 -14.86
C ARG A 196 8.86 -24.05 -13.59
N PHE A 197 7.92 -23.13 -13.73
CA PHE A 197 7.30 -22.47 -12.59
C PHE A 197 6.34 -23.41 -11.86
N VAL A 198 5.42 -24.05 -12.59
CA VAL A 198 4.38 -24.89 -12.00
C VAL A 198 4.98 -26.14 -11.33
N ILE A 199 5.81 -26.90 -12.04
CA ILE A 199 6.43 -28.13 -11.52
C ILE A 199 7.49 -27.77 -10.45
N GLY A 200 8.30 -26.74 -10.70
CA GLY A 200 9.35 -26.32 -9.76
C GLY A 200 8.79 -25.89 -8.40
N ASN A 201 7.56 -25.39 -8.35
CA ASN A 201 6.88 -24.98 -7.12
C ASN A 201 5.82 -25.99 -6.63
N GLN A 202 5.71 -27.17 -7.25
CA GLN A 202 4.75 -28.22 -6.88
C GLN A 202 3.29 -27.73 -6.93
N LEU A 203 2.93 -27.00 -7.99
CA LEU A 203 1.62 -26.35 -8.19
C LEU A 203 0.74 -27.03 -9.23
N GLU A 204 1.06 -28.28 -9.60
CA GLU A 204 0.36 -29.03 -10.65
C GLU A 204 -1.14 -29.17 -10.37
N ASP A 205 -1.51 -29.36 -9.11
CA ASP A 205 -2.90 -29.54 -8.65
C ASP A 205 -3.77 -28.30 -8.89
N ILE A 206 -3.15 -27.11 -8.93
CA ILE A 206 -3.85 -25.82 -9.16
C ILE A 206 -3.55 -25.22 -10.54
N ARG A 207 -2.95 -25.99 -11.45
CA ARG A 207 -2.61 -25.52 -12.81
C ARG A 207 -3.80 -24.91 -13.56
N PRO A 208 -5.03 -25.46 -13.53
CA PRO A 208 -6.17 -24.83 -14.20
C PRO A 208 -6.51 -23.43 -13.67
N GLN A 209 -6.37 -23.22 -12.37
CA GLN A 209 -6.62 -21.94 -11.71
C GLN A 209 -5.53 -20.92 -12.08
N LEU A 210 -4.27 -21.36 -12.10
CA LEU A 210 -3.11 -20.55 -12.49
C LEU A 210 -3.16 -20.14 -13.97
N ALA A 211 -3.61 -21.04 -14.87
CA ALA A 211 -3.72 -20.77 -16.30
C ALA A 211 -4.68 -19.62 -16.64
N THR A 212 -5.68 -19.38 -15.79
CA THR A 212 -6.66 -18.29 -15.97
C THR A 212 -6.44 -17.10 -15.05
N LEU A 213 -5.47 -17.19 -14.12
CA LEU A 213 -5.28 -16.21 -13.06
C LEU A 213 -5.05 -14.80 -13.61
N ALA A 214 -4.14 -14.65 -14.58
CA ALA A 214 -3.77 -13.35 -15.12
C ALA A 214 -4.99 -12.59 -15.70
N GLN A 215 -5.94 -13.30 -16.31
CA GLN A 215 -7.16 -12.70 -16.87
C GLN A 215 -8.23 -12.40 -15.80
N ARG A 216 -8.16 -13.05 -14.64
CA ARG A 216 -9.08 -12.81 -13.51
C ARG A 216 -8.66 -11.65 -12.62
N ILE A 217 -7.41 -11.18 -12.72
CA ILE A 217 -6.95 -10.04 -11.92
C ILE A 217 -7.72 -8.79 -12.34
N PRO A 218 -8.46 -8.15 -11.42
CA PRO A 218 -9.23 -6.96 -11.74
C PRO A 218 -8.30 -5.77 -12.01
N SER A 219 -8.69 -4.92 -12.94
CA SER A 219 -8.00 -3.67 -13.27
C SER A 219 -8.27 -2.55 -12.26
N ARG A 220 -9.33 -2.68 -11.47
CA ARG A 220 -9.65 -1.76 -10.37
C ARG A 220 -8.88 -2.13 -9.11
N LEU A 221 -7.87 -1.31 -8.76
CA LEU A 221 -7.00 -1.58 -7.61
C LEU A 221 -7.63 -1.05 -6.30
N VAL A 222 -8.33 0.08 -6.34
CA VAL A 222 -8.92 0.70 -5.15
C VAL A 222 -10.36 1.17 -5.35
N SER A 223 -11.11 1.19 -4.25
CA SER A 223 -12.43 1.84 -4.15
C SER A 223 -12.47 2.94 -3.08
N GLY A 224 -11.35 3.18 -2.40
CA GLY A 224 -11.24 4.12 -1.30
C GLY A 224 -9.95 4.92 -1.31
N VAL A 225 -10.00 6.08 -0.64
CA VAL A 225 -8.89 7.01 -0.48
C VAL A 225 -8.82 7.50 0.98
N THR A 226 -7.62 7.61 1.53
CA THR A 226 -7.35 8.43 2.71
C THR A 226 -6.73 9.75 2.31
N LEU A 227 -7.35 10.83 2.76
CA LEU A 227 -6.78 12.18 2.71
C LEU A 227 -5.81 12.37 3.87
N SER A 228 -4.53 12.52 3.55
CA SER A 228 -3.51 12.96 4.50
C SER A 228 -3.45 14.48 4.46
N THR A 229 -4.07 15.11 5.45
CA THR A 229 -4.14 16.58 5.53
C THR A 229 -2.77 17.16 5.91
N MET A 230 -2.37 18.25 5.25
CA MET A 230 -1.14 18.95 5.62
C MET A 230 -1.29 19.61 7.00
N HIS A 231 -0.18 19.85 7.69
CA HIS A 231 -0.19 20.65 8.92
C HIS A 231 -0.85 22.01 8.65
N GLY A 232 -1.82 22.37 9.49
CA GLY A 232 -2.56 23.64 9.35
C GLY A 232 -3.49 23.73 8.13
N CYS A 233 -3.82 22.61 7.47
CA CYS A 233 -4.78 22.63 6.36
C CYS A 233 -6.14 23.18 6.81
N PRO A 234 -6.67 24.25 6.18
CA PRO A 234 -7.95 24.84 6.57
C PRO A 234 -9.12 23.84 6.48
N PRO A 235 -10.11 23.89 7.40
CA PRO A 235 -11.25 22.97 7.38
C PRO A 235 -12.06 22.98 6.07
N ASP A 236 -12.22 24.16 5.47
CA ASP A 236 -12.91 24.34 4.18
C ASP A 236 -12.14 23.71 3.02
N GLU A 237 -10.80 23.75 3.05
CA GLU A 237 -9.95 23.05 2.09
C GLU A 237 -10.10 21.53 2.23
N ILE A 238 -10.11 21.01 3.47
CA ILE A 238 -10.34 19.57 3.74
C ILE A 238 -11.72 19.15 3.21
N GLU A 239 -12.77 19.95 3.48
CA GLU A 239 -14.12 19.68 2.98
C GLU A 239 -14.17 19.67 1.45
N ALA A 240 -13.51 20.64 0.81
CA ALA A 240 -13.47 20.74 -0.65
C ALA A 240 -12.79 19.52 -1.30
N ILE A 241 -11.70 19.02 -0.70
CA ILE A 241 -11.05 17.78 -1.15
C ILE A 241 -11.95 16.57 -0.92
N CYS A 242 -12.61 16.46 0.24
CA CYS A 242 -13.57 15.38 0.52
C CYS A 242 -14.69 15.35 -0.53
N ARG A 243 -15.30 16.51 -0.80
CA ARG A 243 -16.37 16.63 -1.79
C ARG A 243 -15.90 16.21 -3.17
N TYR A 244 -14.71 16.66 -3.57
CA TYR A 244 -14.12 16.27 -4.85
C TYR A 244 -13.90 14.75 -4.96
N MET A 245 -13.37 14.10 -3.92
CA MET A 245 -13.17 12.64 -3.94
C MET A 245 -14.49 11.86 -3.98
N LEU A 246 -15.50 12.31 -3.22
CA LEU A 246 -16.80 11.65 -3.14
C LEU A 246 -17.64 11.86 -4.40
N GLU A 247 -17.76 13.10 -4.87
CA GLU A 247 -18.68 13.48 -5.95
C GLU A 247 -18.05 13.32 -7.34
N GLU A 248 -16.82 13.81 -7.53
CA GLU A 248 -16.16 13.80 -8.85
C GLU A 248 -15.40 12.50 -9.12
N LYS A 249 -14.74 11.93 -8.10
CA LYS A 249 -13.98 10.68 -8.26
C LYS A 249 -14.76 9.43 -7.85
N GLY A 250 -15.88 9.56 -7.15
CA GLY A 250 -16.70 8.41 -6.71
C GLY A 250 -15.98 7.49 -5.71
N LEU A 251 -15.05 8.04 -4.91
CA LEU A 251 -14.21 7.28 -3.98
C LEU A 251 -14.75 7.38 -2.55
N ASN A 252 -14.79 6.25 -1.86
CA ASN A 252 -15.05 6.26 -0.43
C ASN A 252 -13.88 6.93 0.29
N THR A 253 -14.16 7.89 1.16
CA THR A 253 -13.13 8.81 1.64
C THR A 253 -12.96 8.74 3.15
N PHE A 254 -11.73 8.50 3.59
CA PHE A 254 -11.27 8.70 4.97
C PHE A 254 -10.50 10.03 5.07
N VAL A 255 -10.60 10.69 6.22
CA VAL A 255 -9.80 11.88 6.53
C VAL A 255 -8.89 11.55 7.71
N LYS A 256 -7.58 11.62 7.50
CA LYS A 256 -6.58 11.44 8.56
C LYS A 256 -6.28 12.79 9.19
N LEU A 257 -6.66 12.91 10.45
CA LEU A 257 -6.55 14.14 11.24
C LEU A 257 -5.25 14.14 12.03
N ASN A 258 -4.61 15.31 12.09
CA ASN A 258 -3.44 15.50 12.93
C ASN A 258 -3.85 15.49 14.41
N PRO A 259 -3.14 14.75 15.29
CA PRO A 259 -3.44 14.72 16.73
C PRO A 259 -3.40 16.09 17.40
N THR A 260 -2.69 17.04 16.79
CA THR A 260 -2.56 18.43 17.24
C THR A 260 -3.90 19.14 17.37
N LEU A 261 -4.91 18.72 16.60
CA LEU A 261 -6.28 19.24 16.66
C LEU A 261 -6.97 19.04 18.02
N LEU A 262 -6.39 18.23 18.92
CA LEU A 262 -6.85 18.10 20.30
C LEU A 262 -6.54 19.34 21.16
N GLY A 263 -5.68 20.24 20.69
CA GLY A 263 -5.21 21.43 21.39
C GLY A 263 -4.07 21.14 22.38
N TYR A 264 -3.26 22.18 22.65
CA TYR A 264 -2.05 22.05 23.46
C TYR A 264 -2.25 21.33 24.80
N PRO A 265 -3.25 21.70 25.65
CA PRO A 265 -3.38 21.09 26.97
C PRO A 265 -3.59 19.57 26.90
N ARG A 266 -4.41 19.12 25.93
CA ARG A 266 -4.74 17.71 25.79
C ARG A 266 -3.58 16.90 25.19
N VAL A 267 -2.89 17.45 24.19
CA VAL A 267 -1.70 16.81 23.61
C VAL A 267 -0.61 16.66 24.67
N ARG A 268 -0.36 17.71 25.46
CA ARG A 268 0.62 17.70 26.55
C ARG A 268 0.30 16.64 27.60
N GLU A 269 -0.95 16.59 28.07
CA GLU A 269 -1.43 15.59 29.04
C GLU A 269 -1.20 14.15 28.54
N ILE A 270 -1.51 13.88 27.26
CA ILE A 270 -1.33 12.56 26.66
C ILE A 270 0.15 12.16 26.64
N LEU A 271 1.03 13.07 26.19
CA LEU A 271 2.47 12.79 26.15
C LEU A 271 3.02 12.54 27.56
N ASP A 272 2.64 13.35 28.54
CA ASP A 272 3.10 13.20 29.93
C ASP A 272 2.65 11.86 30.53
N THR A 273 1.39 11.48 30.29
CA THR A 273 0.83 10.20 30.74
C THR A 273 1.55 9.00 30.10
N CYS A 274 1.99 9.15 28.85
CA CYS A 274 2.77 8.13 28.14
C CYS A 274 4.27 8.14 28.50
N GLY A 275 4.74 9.04 29.37
CA GLY A 275 6.14 9.12 29.79
C GLY A 275 7.00 10.09 28.98
N PHE A 276 6.43 10.80 28.01
CA PHE A 276 7.12 11.70 27.08
C PHE A 276 7.18 13.16 27.58
N SER A 277 7.40 13.36 28.88
CA SER A 277 7.43 14.68 29.52
C SER A 277 8.57 15.61 29.05
N TYR A 278 9.60 15.05 28.43
CA TYR A 278 10.75 15.79 27.89
C TYR A 278 10.52 16.35 26.49
N ILE A 279 9.50 15.90 25.76
CA ILE A 279 9.21 16.40 24.40
C ILE A 279 8.72 17.85 24.50
N GLY A 280 9.43 18.79 23.90
CA GLY A 280 8.97 20.17 23.75
C GLY A 280 7.83 20.28 22.74
N LEU A 281 6.76 21.00 23.10
CA LEU A 281 5.68 21.35 22.17
C LEU A 281 5.62 22.86 22.01
N ASN A 282 5.42 23.34 20.78
CA ASN A 282 5.11 24.74 20.52
C ASN A 282 3.60 24.96 20.60
N GLU A 283 3.13 25.77 21.55
CA GLU A 283 1.71 26.09 21.72
C GLU A 283 1.12 26.82 20.50
N GLU A 284 1.91 27.65 19.82
CA GLU A 284 1.46 28.35 18.62
C GLU A 284 1.25 27.43 17.41
N SER A 285 1.73 26.19 17.48
CA SER A 285 1.60 25.18 16.42
C SER A 285 0.46 24.19 16.62
N LEU A 286 -0.35 24.35 17.69
CA LEU A 286 -1.43 23.42 18.09
C LEU A 286 -2.80 24.08 18.15
#